data_AF-A0A7R9B982-F1
#
_entry.id   AF-A0A7R9B982-F1
#
_cell.length_a   1.000
_cell.length_b   1.000
_cell.length_c   1.000
_cell.angle_alpha   90.00
_cell.angle_beta   90.00
_cell.angle_gamma   90.00
#
_symmetry.space_group_name_H-M   'P 1'
#
loop_
_entity.id
_entity.type
_entity.pdbx_description
1 polymer ?
#
loop_
_entity_poly.entity_id
_entity_poly.type
_entity_poly.pdbx_seq_one_letter_code
_entity_poly.pdbx_strand_id
1 'polypeptide(L)'
;ILCFQDIAAFSDDNFEAKAWINKTFKSAEAQENKDAFVSSLVMKLQLYVQQVNSALEDTSQQVLQSLPRVMRDTELLHQEALLLREKMQLVKVEIAKVSKISYN
;
A
#
# COMPACT_ATOMS: atom_id res chain seq x y z
N ILE A 1 -5.85 11.54 11.86
CA ILE A 1 -6.46 10.45 11.08
C ILE A 1 -7.95 10.72 11.06
N LEU A 2 -8.40 11.59 10.15
CA LEU A 2 -9.82 11.89 10.00
C LEU A 2 -10.42 10.78 9.13
N CYS A 3 -11.55 10.25 9.60
CA CYS A 3 -12.09 8.96 9.23
C CYS A 3 -12.35 8.76 7.74
N PHE A 4 -12.01 7.55 7.26
CA PHE A 4 -12.41 6.93 5.99
C PHE A 4 -13.94 6.67 5.86
N GLN A 5 -14.75 7.38 6.63
CA GLN A 5 -16.16 7.05 6.84
C GLN A 5 -17.03 7.76 5.79
N ASP A 6 -16.92 7.30 4.55
CA ASP A 6 -18.01 7.19 3.55
C ASP A 6 -17.54 6.66 2.17
N ILE A 7 -16.24 6.39 1.96
CA ILE A 7 -15.75 5.77 0.71
C ILE A 7 -16.19 4.30 0.58
N ALA A 8 -16.42 3.62 1.71
CA ALA A 8 -16.76 2.20 1.72
C ALA A 8 -18.01 1.87 0.90
N ALA A 9 -19.02 2.76 0.88
CA ALA A 9 -20.20 2.58 0.04
C ALA A 9 -19.86 2.61 -1.45
N PHE A 10 -18.90 3.44 -1.86
CA PHE A 10 -18.43 3.56 -3.25
C PHE A 10 -17.40 2.48 -3.63
N SER A 11 -16.89 1.74 -2.65
CA SER A 11 -15.96 0.61 -2.86
C SER A 11 -16.69 -0.73 -2.96
N ASP A 12 -18.03 -0.74 -2.85
CA ASP A 12 -18.84 -1.94 -3.03
C ASP A 12 -19.00 -2.23 -4.53
N ASP A 13 -18.63 -3.44 -4.94
CA ASP A 13 -18.76 -3.91 -6.33
C ASP A 13 -20.22 -3.89 -6.83
N ASN A 14 -21.21 -3.92 -5.92
CA ASN A 14 -22.63 -3.84 -6.22
C ASN A 14 -23.23 -2.45 -5.93
N PHE A 15 -22.42 -1.39 -5.96
CA PHE A 15 -22.89 -0.04 -5.65
C PHE A 15 -23.98 0.46 -6.62
N GLU A 16 -25.18 0.68 -6.09
CA GLU A 16 -26.32 1.20 -6.84
C GLU A 16 -26.55 2.69 -6.54
N ALA A 17 -26.08 3.56 -7.44
CA ALA A 17 -26.14 5.02 -7.27
C ALA A 17 -27.55 5.54 -6.98
N LYS A 18 -28.58 5.03 -7.68
CA LYS A 18 -29.98 5.44 -7.46
C LYS A 18 -30.48 5.02 -6.08
N ALA A 19 -30.16 3.82 -5.64
CA ALA A 19 -30.55 3.32 -4.33
C ALA A 19 -29.87 4.12 -3.21
N TRP A 20 -28.58 4.45 -3.39
CA TRP A 20 -27.83 5.29 -2.48
C TRP A 20 -28.42 6.70 -2.40
N ILE A 21 -28.66 7.38 -3.53
CA ILE A 21 -29.31 8.72 -3.56
C ILE A 21 -30.65 8.66 -2.83
N ASN A 22 -31.52 7.72 -3.19
CA ASN A 22 -32.85 7.60 -2.58
C ASN A 22 -32.80 7.31 -1.08
N LYS A 23 -31.79 6.58 -0.59
CA LYS A 23 -31.57 6.34 0.83
C LYS A 23 -31.08 7.60 1.53
N THR A 24 -30.11 8.30 0.94
CA THR A 24 -29.50 9.53 1.48
C THR A 24 -30.53 10.66 1.61
N PHE A 25 -31.46 10.77 0.65
CA PHE A 25 -32.56 11.73 0.70
C PHE A 25 -33.64 11.41 1.75
N LYS A 26 -33.69 10.19 2.30
CA LYS A 26 -34.63 9.83 3.39
C LYS A 26 -34.13 10.27 4.78
N SER A 27 -32.93 10.85 4.89
CA SER A 27 -32.40 11.36 6.15
C SER A 27 -33.19 12.57 6.65
N ALA A 28 -33.21 12.78 7.97
CA ALA A 28 -33.92 13.91 8.59
C ALA A 28 -33.39 15.27 8.08
N GLU A 29 -32.06 15.42 7.97
CA GLU A 29 -31.41 16.62 7.41
C GLU A 29 -31.85 16.90 5.97
N ALA A 30 -31.94 15.87 5.13
CA ALA A 30 -32.38 16.02 3.75
C ALA A 30 -33.86 16.44 3.64
N GLN A 31 -34.71 16.05 4.60
CA GLN A 31 -36.12 16.43 4.59
C GLN A 31 -36.36 17.85 5.12
N GLU A 32 -35.51 18.33 6.02
CA GLU A 32 -35.60 19.69 6.58
C GLU A 32 -35.23 20.76 5.54
N ASN A 33 -34.11 20.59 4.83
CA ASN A 33 -33.69 21.52 3.79
C ASN A 33 -32.96 20.79 2.65
N LYS A 34 -33.73 20.41 1.62
CA LYS A 34 -33.24 19.63 0.47
C LYS A 34 -32.11 20.32 -0.29
N ASP A 35 -32.25 21.62 -0.57
CA ASP A 35 -31.28 22.34 -1.39
C ASP A 35 -29.93 22.49 -0.67
N ALA A 36 -29.96 22.91 0.59
CA ALA A 36 -28.75 23.02 1.41
C ALA A 36 -28.07 21.65 1.61
N PHE A 37 -28.87 20.60 1.83
CA PHE A 37 -28.38 19.24 1.96
C PHE A 37 -27.69 18.77 0.67
N VAL A 38 -28.29 19.00 -0.50
CA VAL A 38 -27.71 18.61 -1.80
C VAL A 38 -26.42 19.35 -2.06
N SER A 39 -26.36 20.66 -1.83
CA SER A 39 -25.11 21.42 -1.98
C SER A 39 -24.00 20.91 -1.07
N SER A 40 -24.33 20.61 0.19
CA SER A 40 -23.38 20.03 1.15
C SER A 40 -22.92 18.64 0.73
N LEU A 41 -23.83 17.79 0.23
CA LEU A 41 -23.52 16.45 -0.24
C LEU A 41 -22.59 16.48 -1.45
N VAL A 42 -22.86 17.33 -2.44
CA VAL A 42 -21.99 17.51 -3.62
C VAL A 42 -20.60 17.97 -3.19
N MET A 43 -20.51 18.92 -2.26
CA MET A 43 -19.23 19.38 -1.73
C MET A 43 -18.46 18.24 -1.04
N LYS A 44 -19.12 17.42 -0.21
CA LYS A 44 -18.50 16.26 0.44
C LYS A 44 -17.97 15.25 -0.59
N LEU A 45 -18.76 14.94 -1.62
CA LEU A 45 -18.33 14.04 -2.70
C LEU A 45 -17.11 14.58 -3.46
N GLN A 46 -17.09 15.88 -3.75
CA GLN A 46 -15.94 16.53 -4.39
C GLN A 46 -14.69 16.44 -3.50
N LEU A 47 -14.82 16.65 -2.20
CA LEU A 47 -13.71 16.48 -1.24
C LEU A 47 -13.22 15.03 -1.20
N TYR A 48 -14.11 14.04 -1.28
CA TYR A 48 -13.70 12.63 -1.35
C TYR A 48 -12.88 12.32 -2.60
N VAL A 49 -13.32 12.80 -3.77
CA VAL A 49 -12.55 12.64 -5.02
C VAL A 49 -11.16 13.26 -4.89
N GLN A 50 -11.06 14.46 -4.32
CA GLN A 50 -9.78 15.13 -4.09
C GLN A 50 -8.88 14.35 -3.13
N GLN A 51 -9.44 13.87 -2.01
CA GLN A 51 -8.67 13.12 -1.00
C GLN A 51 -8.17 11.78 -1.55
N VAL A 52 -9.02 11.03 -2.26
CA VAL A 52 -8.62 9.75 -2.87
C VAL A 52 -7.52 9.97 -3.90
N ASN A 53 -7.68 10.96 -4.78
CA ASN A 53 -6.68 11.27 -5.80
C ASN A 53 -5.36 11.71 -5.16
N SER A 54 -5.41 12.56 -4.13
CA SER A 54 -4.19 13.01 -3.42
C SER A 54 -3.49 11.84 -2.74
N ALA A 55 -4.22 11.01 -1.99
CA ALA A 55 -3.63 9.87 -1.29
C ALA A 55 -3.03 8.84 -2.26
N LEU A 56 -3.70 8.62 -3.41
CA LEU A 56 -3.22 7.75 -4.46
C LEU A 56 -1.94 8.31 -5.11
N GLU A 57 -1.92 9.60 -5.43
CA GLU A 57 -0.74 10.27 -6.01
C GLU A 57 0.43 10.24 -5.02
N ASP A 58 0.21 10.62 -3.76
CA ASP A 58 1.24 10.62 -2.72
C ASP A 58 1.86 9.22 -2.54
N THR A 59 1.01 8.19 -2.48
CA THR A 59 1.47 6.80 -2.35
C THR A 59 2.24 6.37 -3.60
N SER A 60 1.74 6.71 -4.80
CA SER A 60 2.41 6.37 -6.06
C SER A 60 3.79 7.03 -6.15
N GLN A 61 3.91 8.30 -5.79
CA GLN A 61 5.18 9.02 -5.74
C GLN A 61 6.15 8.40 -4.73
N GLN A 62 5.68 8.04 -3.53
CA GLN A 62 6.52 7.35 -2.54
C GLN A 62 7.03 6.00 -3.04
N VAL A 63 6.18 5.21 -3.71
CA VAL A 63 6.58 3.94 -4.33
C VAL A 63 7.62 4.18 -5.43
N LEU A 64 7.36 5.12 -6.35
CA LEU A 64 8.29 5.44 -7.43
C LEU A 64 9.66 5.92 -6.92
N GLN A 65 9.70 6.69 -5.83
CA GLN A 65 10.94 7.18 -5.24
C GLN A 65 11.72 6.09 -4.50
N SER A 66 11.03 5.17 -3.82
CA SER A 66 11.67 4.15 -2.97
C SER A 66 12.05 2.88 -3.74
N LEU A 67 11.31 2.51 -4.79
CA LEU A 67 11.48 1.26 -5.52
C LEU A 67 12.90 1.07 -6.09
N PRO A 68 13.54 2.06 -6.75
CA PRO A 68 14.90 1.88 -7.28
C PRO A 68 15.94 1.63 -6.20
N ARG A 69 15.74 2.18 -4.99
CA ARG A 69 16.61 1.91 -3.84
C ARG A 69 16.40 0.48 -3.35
N VAL A 70 15.16 0.05 -3.14
CA VAL A 70 14.83 -1.32 -2.69
C VAL A 70 15.39 -2.36 -3.65
N MET A 71 15.29 -2.14 -4.97
CA MET A 71 15.88 -3.03 -5.97
C MET A 71 17.40 -3.14 -5.85
N ARG A 72 18.10 -2.00 -5.68
CA ARG A 72 19.56 -2.00 -5.49
C ARG A 72 19.98 -2.70 -4.21
N ASP A 73 19.29 -2.42 -3.11
CA ASP A 73 19.59 -3.04 -1.81
C ASP A 73 19.37 -4.57 -1.87
N THR A 74 18.33 -5.01 -2.58
CA THR A 74 18.06 -6.45 -2.81
C THR A 74 19.16 -7.12 -3.63
N GLU A 75 19.65 -6.47 -4.69
CA GLU A 75 20.73 -6.98 -5.53
C GLU A 75 22.05 -7.09 -4.74
N LEU A 76 22.40 -6.06 -3.97
CA LEU A 76 23.59 -6.08 -3.13
C LEU A 76 23.53 -7.22 -2.10
N LEU A 77 22.39 -7.38 -1.43
CA LEU A 77 22.19 -8.46 -0.47
C LEU A 77 22.30 -9.85 -1.13
N HIS A 78 21.79 -9.99 -2.37
CA HIS A 78 21.95 -11.23 -3.14
C HIS A 78 23.43 -11.54 -3.42
N GLN A 79 24.21 -10.55 -3.86
CA GLN A 79 25.63 -10.70 -4.14
C GLN A 79 26.43 -11.03 -2.87
N GLU A 80 26.15 -10.37 -1.75
CA GLU A 80 26.77 -10.66 -0.45
C GLU A 80 26.48 -12.09 0.00
N ALA A 81 25.24 -12.58 -0.18
CA ALA A 81 24.87 -13.94 0.16
C ALA A 81 25.61 -14.99 -0.70
N LEU A 82 25.78 -14.71 -2.00
CA LEU A 82 26.57 -15.57 -2.90
C LEU A 82 28.04 -15.62 -2.48
N LEU A 83 28.63 -14.46 -2.18
CA LEU A 83 30.01 -14.36 -1.71
C LEU A 83 30.21 -15.09 -0.39
N LEU A 84 29.27 -14.94 0.54
CA LEU A 84 29.31 -15.65 1.82
C LEU A 84 29.26 -17.17 1.62
N ARG A 85 28.37 -17.66 0.74
CA ARG A 85 28.27 -19.08 0.40
C ARG A 85 29.60 -19.62 -0.12
N GLU A 86 30.24 -18.91 -1.04
CA GLU A 86 31.53 -19.29 -1.59
C GLU A 86 32.61 -19.36 -0.51
N LYS A 87 32.70 -18.33 0.34
CA LYS A 87 33.65 -18.31 1.47
C LYS A 87 33.43 -19.46 2.44
N MET A 88 32.18 -19.79 2.77
CA MET A 88 31.88 -20.92 3.65
C MET A 88 32.27 -22.27 3.03
N GLN A 89 32.12 -22.44 1.71
CA GLN A 89 32.59 -23.63 1.00
C GLN A 89 34.12 -23.76 1.09
N LEU A 90 34.86 -22.67 0.89
CA LEU A 90 36.31 -22.66 1.05
C LEU A 90 36.73 -23.03 2.48
N VAL A 91 36.13 -22.39 3.48
CA VAL A 91 36.40 -22.70 4.89
C VAL A 91 36.13 -24.19 5.20
N LYS A 92 35.04 -24.76 4.69
CA LYS A 92 34.73 -26.19 4.85
C LYS A 92 35.82 -27.09 4.27
N VAL A 93 36.33 -26.73 3.08
CA VAL A 93 37.43 -27.48 2.43
C VAL A 93 38.70 -27.41 3.26
N GLU A 94 39.06 -26.22 3.76
CA GLU A 94 40.27 -26.05 4.57
C GLU A 94 40.18 -26.81 5.90
N ILE A 95 39.01 -26.81 6.58
CA ILE A 95 38.78 -27.62 7.79
C ILE A 95 38.97 -29.12 7.50
N ALA A 96 38.45 -29.60 6.37
CA ALA A 96 38.58 -31.00 5.99
C ALA A 96 40.04 -31.41 5.70
N LYS A 97 40.83 -30.51 5.09
CA LYS A 97 42.27 -30.72 4.88
C LYS A 97 43.03 -30.82 6.20
N VAL A 98 42.83 -29.85 7.10
CA VAL A 98 43.46 -29.83 8.43
C VAL A 98 43.13 -31.10 9.21
N SER A 99 41.86 -31.52 9.18
CA SER A 99 41.43 -32.75 9.85
C SER A 99 42.16 -33.98 9.30
N LYS A 100 42.28 -34.15 7.98
CA LYS A 100 42.99 -35.29 7.38
C LYS A 100 44.49 -35.33 7.71
N ILE A 101 45.12 -34.17 7.87
CA ILE A 101 46.53 -34.07 8.26
C ILE A 101 46.71 -34.51 9.72
N SER A 102 45.75 -34.23 10.60
CA SER A 102 45.85 -34.54 12.03
C SER A 102 45.63 -36.02 12.39
N TYR A 103 45.16 -36.87 11.47
CA TYR A 103 44.92 -38.31 11.67
C TYR A 103 45.89 -39.22 10.91
N ASN A 104 46.92 -38.65 10.25
CA ASN A 104 48.06 -39.38 9.70
C ASN A 104 49.33 -39.01 10.48
#